data_AF-A0AAW8NCA5-F1
#
_entry.id   AF-A0AAW8NCA5-F1
#
_cell.length_a   1.000
_cell.length_b   1.000
_cell.length_c   1.000
_cell.angle_alpha   90.00
_cell.angle_beta   90.00
_cell.angle_gamma   90.00
#
_symmetry.space_group_name_H-M   'P 1'
#
loop_
_entity.id
_entity.type
_entity.pdbx_description
1 polymer ?
#
loop_
_entity_poly.entity_id
_entity_poly.type
_entity_poly.pdbx_seq_one_letter_code
_entity_poly.pdbx_strand_id
1 'polypeptide(L)'
;MTYFLEYTIPAAAEDAGFDFPHDEINPGTTIPLSETGAETVHTTELPARTGILGATVPEAKLEAEQLILHSRASEGSLFFDPSNSLKAGVGTLVATFSEGRGWQDA
;
A
#
# COMPACT_ATOMS: atom_id res chain seq x y z
N MET A 1 11.89 -13.54 9.68
CA MET A 1 10.92 -12.58 10.25
C MET A 1 10.16 -11.96 9.09
N THR A 2 8.91 -11.56 9.30
CA THR A 2 8.06 -10.97 8.25
C THR A 2 7.53 -9.64 8.74
N TYR A 3 7.76 -8.60 7.95
CA TYR A 3 7.22 -7.27 8.18
C TYR A 3 6.28 -6.88 7.05
N PHE A 4 5.37 -5.95 7.32
CA PHE A 4 4.53 -5.33 6.31
C PHE A 4 4.60 -3.82 6.42
N LEU A 5 4.84 -3.17 5.30
CA LEU A 5 4.65 -1.74 5.16
C LEU A 5 3.20 -1.49 4.72
N GLU A 6 2.47 -0.67 5.47
CA GLU A 6 1.18 -0.09 5.06
C GLU A 6 1.32 1.40 4.79
N TYR A 7 0.78 1.86 3.66
CA TYR A 7 0.87 3.25 3.22
C TYR A 7 -0.19 3.53 2.16
N THR A 8 -0.44 4.81 1.91
CA THR A 8 -1.43 5.26 0.92
C THR A 8 -0.73 6.04 -0.18
N ILE A 9 -0.96 5.66 -1.42
CA ILE A 9 -0.44 6.33 -2.60
C ILE A 9 -1.50 7.33 -3.08
N PRO A 10 -1.27 8.65 -2.98
CA PRO A 10 -2.21 9.64 -3.50
C PRO A 10 -2.28 9.60 -5.03
N ALA A 11 -3.25 10.28 -5.64
CA ALA A 11 -3.33 10.54 -7.08
C ALA A 11 -2.22 11.51 -7.55
N ALA A 12 -1.86 11.47 -8.84
CA ALA A 12 -0.81 12.36 -9.35
C ALA A 12 -1.39 13.77 -9.49
N ALA A 13 -0.57 14.83 -9.38
CA ALA A 13 -1.09 16.20 -9.48
C ALA A 13 -1.77 16.49 -10.84
N GLU A 14 -1.38 15.75 -11.88
CA GLU A 14 -1.89 15.85 -13.25
C GLU A 14 -2.97 14.80 -13.58
N ASP A 15 -3.33 13.94 -12.61
CA ASP A 15 -4.34 12.88 -12.75
C ASP A 15 -5.46 13.07 -11.71
N ALA A 16 -6.71 12.79 -12.09
CA ALA A 16 -7.84 12.93 -11.18
C ALA A 16 -7.86 11.84 -10.09
N GLY A 17 -7.23 10.68 -10.33
CA GLY A 17 -7.29 9.56 -9.41
C GLY A 17 -6.93 8.23 -10.04
N PHE A 18 -7.59 7.18 -9.56
CA PHE A 18 -7.46 5.81 -10.03
C PHE A 18 -8.85 5.26 -10.29
N ASP A 19 -9.04 4.68 -11.47
CA ASP A 19 -10.30 4.08 -11.87
C ASP A 19 -10.19 2.56 -11.82
N PHE A 20 -11.09 1.95 -11.05
CA PHE A 20 -11.24 0.50 -10.96
C PHE A 20 -12.51 0.07 -11.68
N PRO A 21 -12.45 -0.94 -12.56
CA PRO A 21 -13.67 -1.48 -13.14
C PRO A 21 -14.56 -2.07 -12.03
N HIS A 22 -15.83 -1.69 -12.04
CA HIS A 22 -16.88 -2.20 -11.17
C HIS A 22 -17.74 -3.17 -11.98
N ASP A 23 -17.74 -4.46 -11.60
CA ASP A 23 -18.67 -5.45 -12.15
C ASP A 23 -19.41 -6.17 -11.01
N GLU A 24 -20.67 -5.81 -10.81
CA GLU A 24 -21.56 -6.48 -9.85
C GLU A 24 -22.05 -7.84 -10.35
N ILE A 25 -22.00 -8.10 -11.66
CA ILE A 25 -22.52 -9.32 -12.27
C ILE A 25 -21.49 -10.46 -12.10
N ASN A 26 -20.18 -10.17 -12.23
CA ASN A 26 -19.12 -11.16 -12.09
C ASN A 26 -18.00 -10.70 -11.15
N PRO A 27 -18.23 -10.69 -9.82
CA PRO A 27 -17.19 -10.33 -8.86
C PRO A 27 -15.95 -11.22 -9.02
N GLY A 28 -14.79 -10.60 -9.25
CA GLY A 28 -13.51 -11.29 -9.42
C GLY A 28 -13.07 -11.58 -10.86
N THR A 29 -13.79 -11.10 -11.87
CA THR A 29 -13.37 -11.21 -13.29
C THR A 29 -12.55 -9.99 -13.71
N THR A 30 -11.39 -10.19 -14.34
CA THR A 30 -10.63 -9.11 -14.98
C THR A 30 -11.34 -8.67 -16.26
N ILE A 31 -11.88 -7.45 -16.28
CA ILE A 31 -12.51 -6.86 -17.46
C ILE A 31 -11.46 -6.04 -18.25
N PRO A 32 -11.23 -6.34 -19.55
CA PRO A 32 -10.40 -5.51 -20.39
C PRO A 32 -11.00 -4.10 -20.54
N LEU A 33 -10.22 -3.07 -20.19
CA LEU A 33 -10.61 -1.65 -20.27
C LEU A 33 -11.07 -1.19 -21.68
N SER A 34 -10.74 -1.96 -22.71
CA SER A 34 -11.06 -1.67 -24.11
C SER A 34 -12.44 -2.16 -24.58
N GLU A 35 -13.16 -2.97 -23.80
CA GLU A 35 -14.34 -3.70 -24.31
C GLU A 35 -15.68 -3.40 -23.64
N THR A 36 -15.77 -2.60 -22.58
CA THR A 36 -17.08 -2.40 -21.93
C THR A 36 -17.25 -0.99 -21.40
N GLY A 37 -18.45 -0.42 -21.57
CA GLY A 37 -18.95 0.68 -20.75
C GLY A 37 -19.22 0.22 -19.31
N ALA A 38 -18.26 -0.49 -18.71
CA ALA A 38 -18.31 -0.91 -17.32
C ALA A 38 -18.28 0.35 -16.45
N GLU A 39 -19.14 0.37 -15.44
CA GLU A 39 -19.08 1.41 -14.42
C GLU A 39 -17.71 1.34 -13.74
N THR A 40 -17.11 2.48 -13.41
CA THR A 40 -15.84 2.53 -12.69
C THR A 40 -16.04 3.13 -11.31
N VAL A 41 -15.29 2.62 -10.34
CA VAL A 41 -15.12 3.28 -9.05
C VAL A 41 -13.85 4.12 -9.13
N HIS A 42 -14.04 5.43 -8.95
CA HIS A 42 -12.96 6.39 -8.88
C HIS A 42 -12.47 6.54 -7.43
N THR A 43 -11.16 6.55 -7.21
CA THR A 43 -10.55 6.91 -5.92
C THR A 43 -9.38 7.85 -6.12
N THR A 44 -9.18 8.76 -5.17
CA THR A 44 -8.03 9.67 -5.16
C THR A 44 -6.79 9.08 -4.47
N GLU A 45 -6.94 7.91 -3.86
CA GLU A 45 -5.93 7.28 -3.00
C GLU A 45 -5.94 5.75 -3.18
N LEU A 46 -4.75 5.15 -3.24
CA LEU A 46 -4.56 3.70 -3.26
C LEU A 46 -3.92 3.20 -1.96
N PRO A 47 -4.64 2.41 -1.15
CA PRO A 47 -4.03 1.72 -0.03
C PRO A 47 -3.10 0.61 -0.55
N ALA A 48 -1.90 0.54 0.00
CA ALA A 48 -0.90 -0.48 -0.32
C ALA A 48 -0.43 -1.17 0.96
N ARG A 49 -0.28 -2.51 0.88
CA ARG A 49 0.35 -3.33 1.92
C ARG A 49 1.40 -4.23 1.28
N THR A 50 2.66 -4.01 1.61
CA THR A 50 3.80 -4.71 1.00
C THR A 50 4.55 -5.52 2.03
N GLY A 51 4.71 -6.82 1.76
CA GLY A 51 5.47 -7.73 2.62
C GLY A 51 6.98 -7.62 2.42
N ILE A 52 7.73 -7.55 3.51
CA ILE A 52 9.19 -7.53 3.57
C ILE A 52 9.64 -8.78 4.34
N LEU A 53 10.17 -9.75 3.59
CA LEU A 53 10.47 -11.09 4.09
C LEU A 53 11.95 -11.25 4.46
N GLY A 54 12.22 -11.95 5.55
CA GLY A 54 13.58 -12.35 5.92
C GLY A 54 14.46 -11.23 6.49
N ALA A 55 13.92 -10.03 6.69
CA ALA A 55 14.65 -8.87 7.18
C ALA A 55 14.72 -8.80 8.72
N THR A 56 15.70 -8.08 9.25
CA THR A 56 15.70 -7.50 10.59
C THR A 56 14.92 -6.18 10.63
N VAL A 57 14.65 -5.61 11.80
CA VAL A 57 13.93 -4.32 11.91
C VAL A 57 14.64 -3.19 11.13
N PRO A 58 15.97 -2.97 11.26
CA PRO A 58 16.64 -1.90 10.51
C PRO A 58 16.59 -2.11 8.98
N GLU A 59 16.76 -3.34 8.52
CA GLU A 59 16.66 -3.69 7.09
C GLU A 59 15.23 -3.46 6.59
N ALA A 60 14.22 -3.85 7.36
CA ALA A 60 12.82 -3.65 6.99
C ALA A 60 12.45 -2.16 6.89
N LYS A 61 12.98 -1.31 7.77
CA LYS A 61 12.82 0.14 7.68
C LYS A 61 13.46 0.73 6.43
N LEU A 62 14.68 0.28 6.08
CA LEU A 62 15.38 0.74 4.89
C LEU A 62 14.61 0.40 3.61
N GLU A 63 14.18 -0.85 3.46
CA GLU A 63 13.40 -1.31 2.30
C GLU A 63 12.04 -0.60 2.24
N ALA A 64 11.36 -0.47 3.38
CA ALA A 64 10.09 0.25 3.45
C ALA A 64 10.23 1.72 3.04
N GLU A 65 11.31 2.39 3.46
CA GLU A 65 11.56 3.79 3.07
C GLU A 65 11.80 3.92 1.57
N GLN A 66 12.51 2.97 0.94
CA GLN A 66 12.65 2.96 -0.52
C GLN A 66 11.29 2.83 -1.22
N LEU A 67 10.40 1.97 -0.74
CA LEU A 67 9.06 1.83 -1.29
C LEU A 67 8.25 3.11 -1.14
N ILE A 68 8.30 3.74 0.04
CA ILE A 68 7.61 5.01 0.29
C ILE A 68 8.16 6.08 -0.65
N LEU A 69 9.47 6.29 -0.75
CA LEU A 69 10.08 7.34 -1.59
C LEU A 69 9.84 7.17 -3.10
N HIS A 70 9.62 5.94 -3.56
CA HIS A 70 9.26 5.65 -4.95
C HIS A 70 7.74 5.60 -5.18
N SER A 71 6.97 5.70 -4.10
CA SER A 71 5.54 5.95 -4.13
C SER A 71 5.29 7.44 -3.85
N ARG A 72 4.19 8.01 -4.31
CA ARG A 72 3.89 9.42 -4.01
C ARG A 72 3.42 9.62 -2.54
N ALA A 73 3.63 8.63 -1.68
CA ALA A 73 3.23 8.64 -0.29
C ALA A 73 4.22 9.45 0.57
N SER A 74 3.69 10.17 1.56
CA SER A 74 4.48 10.93 2.52
C SER A 74 4.61 10.24 3.88
N GLU A 75 3.89 9.13 4.09
CA GLU A 75 3.84 8.41 5.36
C GLU A 75 3.65 6.91 5.16
N GLY A 76 4.01 6.13 6.18
CA GLY A 76 3.82 4.69 6.19
C GLY A 76 3.96 4.11 7.59
N SER A 77 3.42 2.91 7.79
CA SER A 77 3.47 2.17 9.05
C SER A 77 4.06 0.79 8.82
N LEU A 78 5.07 0.45 9.61
CA LEU A 78 5.75 -0.85 9.56
C LEU A 78 5.19 -1.76 10.66
N PHE A 79 4.68 -2.91 10.27
CA PHE A 79 4.13 -3.93 11.16
C PHE A 79 5.02 -5.16 11.15
N PHE A 80 5.22 -5.79 12.31
CA PHE A 80 5.72 -7.15 12.40
C PHE A 80 4.52 -8.11 12.38
N ASP A 81 4.48 -9.00 11.39
CA ASP A 81 3.39 -9.96 11.23
C ASP A 81 3.94 -11.36 10.85
N PRO A 82 4.09 -12.28 11.82
CA PRO A 82 4.56 -13.63 11.55
C PRO A 82 3.51 -14.48 10.81
N SER A 83 2.25 -14.04 10.72
CA SER A 83 1.20 -14.77 10.01
C SER A 83 1.22 -14.57 8.49
N ASN A 84 2.03 -13.63 8.00
CA ASN A 84 2.14 -13.29 6.57
C ASN A 84 0.79 -12.87 5.95
N SER A 85 0.02 -12.04 6.64
CA SER A 85 -1.31 -11.63 6.21
C SER A 85 -1.28 -10.37 5.33
N LEU A 86 -2.00 -10.41 4.21
CA LEU A 86 -2.29 -9.23 3.39
C LEU A 86 -3.47 -8.40 3.91
N LYS A 87 -4.11 -8.82 5.01
CA LYS A 87 -5.20 -8.05 5.61
C LYS A 87 -4.63 -6.81 6.31
N ALA A 88 -5.24 -5.66 6.03
CA ALA A 88 -4.86 -4.39 6.64
C ALA A 88 -4.95 -4.45 8.18
N GLY A 89 -4.02 -3.77 8.84
CA GLY A 89 -3.93 -3.66 10.30
C GLY A 89 -3.52 -4.95 11.03
N VAL A 90 -3.16 -6.03 10.31
CA VAL A 90 -2.66 -7.26 10.94
C VAL A 90 -1.18 -7.09 11.31
N GLY A 91 -0.84 -7.53 12.53
CA GLY A 91 0.50 -7.51 13.08
C GLY A 91 0.64 -6.55 14.26
N THR A 92 1.87 -6.38 14.73
CA THR A 92 2.24 -5.41 15.76
C THR A 92 2.93 -4.23 15.12
N LEU A 93 2.46 -3.00 15.37
CA LEU A 93 3.13 -1.79 14.89
C LEU A 93 4.54 -1.74 15.48
N VAL A 94 5.53 -1.56 14.61
CA VAL A 94 6.95 -1.46 14.97
C VAL A 94 7.42 -0.02 14.90
N ALA A 95 7.05 0.68 13.82
CA ALA A 95 7.45 2.06 13.59
C ALA A 95 6.53 2.75 12.59
N THR A 96 6.51 4.07 12.63
CA THR A 96 5.85 4.93 11.64
C THR A 96 6.88 5.80 10.93
N PHE A 97 6.68 6.04 9.65
CA PHE A 97 7.48 6.95 8.83
C PHE A 97 6.67 8.20 8.52
N SER A 98 7.32 9.36 8.57
CA SER A 98 6.82 10.57 7.92
C SER A 98 7.95 11.25 7.18
N GLU A 99 7.67 11.75 5.98
CA GLU A 99 8.59 12.59 5.22
C GLU A 99 9.08 13.77 6.08
N GLY A 100 10.39 14.03 6.03
CA GLY A 100 11.05 15.06 6.83
C GLY A 100 11.29 14.71 8.30
N ARG A 101 10.66 13.66 8.85
CA ARG A 101 10.89 13.19 10.24
C ARG A 101 11.54 11.81 10.32
N GLY A 102 11.48 11.02 9.24
CA GLY A 102 12.02 9.66 9.20
C GLY A 102 11.18 8.68 10.04
N TRP A 103 11.80 7.57 10.42
CA TRP A 103 11.18 6.52 11.23
C TRP A 103 11.10 6.87 12.71
N GLN A 104 9.94 6.61 13.31
CA GLN A 104 9.64 6.75 14.74
C GLN A 104 9.21 5.39 15.28
N ASP A 105 9.91 4.88 16.30
CA ASP A 105 9.56 3.63 16.95
C ASP A 105 8.25 3.75 17.74
N ALA A 106 7.47 2.66 17.77
CA ALA A 106 6.21 2.55 18.49
C ALA A 106 6.40 2.34 20.02
#